data_AF-A0A662TV01-F1
#
_entry.id   AF-A0A662TV01-F1
#
_cell.length_a   1.000
_cell.length_b   1.000
_cell.length_c   1.000
_cell.angle_alpha   90.00
_cell.angle_beta   90.00
_cell.angle_gamma   90.00
#
_symmetry.space_group_name_H-M   'P 1'
#
loop_
_entity.id
_entity.type
_entity.pdbx_description
1 polymer ?
#
loop_
_entity_poly.entity_id
_entity_poly.type
_entity_poly.pdbx_seq_one_letter_code
_entity_poly.pdbx_strand_id
1 'polypeptide(L)'
;MKIHPIEYRYGTPQMRRIFSREYRIAMMLKVEATLSQVEAELGLIPEEAAEIISKNASLDVIELSRIEELEEETKHNVAAVVYALEEKCGEYGRFIHFGATSNDILDTATALQFKEGLKLLETQIRELCTILAELARGY
;
A
#
# COMPACT_ATOMS: atom_id res chain seq x y z
N MET A 1 -11.45 20.24 2.21
CA MET A 1 -10.82 21.33 2.99
C MET A 1 -9.79 20.69 3.89
N LYS A 2 -8.53 21.17 3.91
CA LYS A 2 -7.52 20.63 4.84
C LYS A 2 -7.77 21.20 6.22
N ILE A 3 -7.98 20.33 7.20
CA ILE A 3 -8.38 20.73 8.56
C ILE A 3 -7.16 20.61 9.49
N HIS A 4 -6.43 19.49 9.39
CA HIS A 4 -5.34 19.21 10.30
C HIS A 4 -4.05 19.91 9.82
N PRO A 5 -3.28 20.62 10.68
CA PRO A 5 -2.12 21.38 10.24
C PRO A 5 -0.96 20.52 9.72
N ILE A 6 -0.93 19.23 10.07
CA ILE A 6 -0.01 18.26 9.43
C ILE A 6 -0.31 18.14 7.92
N GLU A 7 -1.55 18.28 7.47
CA GLU A 7 -1.93 18.11 6.06
C GLU A 7 -1.47 19.24 5.14
N TYR A 8 -1.12 20.42 5.67
CA TYR A 8 -0.78 21.59 4.87
C TYR A 8 0.42 22.41 5.34
N ARG A 9 0.73 22.45 6.64
CA ARG A 9 1.75 23.32 7.21
C ARG A 9 2.97 22.57 7.75
N TYR A 10 2.75 21.49 8.49
CA TYR A 10 3.83 20.84 9.25
C TYR A 10 4.24 19.46 8.70
N GLY A 11 3.34 18.74 8.02
CA GLY A 11 3.67 17.44 7.46
C GLY A 11 4.52 17.58 6.20
N THR A 12 5.70 16.95 6.22
CA THR A 12 6.56 16.90 5.03
C THR A 12 5.82 16.21 3.88
N PRO A 13 6.04 16.61 2.61
CA PRO A 13 5.45 15.93 1.45
C PRO A 13 5.71 14.42 1.46
N GLN A 14 6.90 13.99 1.89
CA GLN A 14 7.31 12.59 1.93
C GLN A 14 6.48 11.79 2.95
N MET A 15 6.32 12.28 4.18
CA MET A 15 5.54 11.59 5.21
C MET A 15 4.05 11.58 4.86
N ARG A 16 3.52 12.69 4.33
CA ARG A 16 2.12 12.76 3.88
C ARG A 16 1.82 11.78 2.75
N ARG A 17 2.75 11.58 1.80
CA ARG A 17 2.60 10.59 0.73
C ARG A 17 2.47 9.18 1.30
N ILE A 18 3.30 8.79 2.27
CA ILE A 18 3.27 7.44 2.85
C ILE A 18 1.91 7.10 3.46
N PHE A 19 1.30 8.07 4.15
CA PHE A 19 -0.01 7.89 4.80
C PHE A 19 -1.19 8.38 3.96
N SER A 20 -0.98 8.65 2.67
CA SER A 20 -2.07 9.04 1.78
C SER A 20 -2.97 7.84 1.45
N ARG A 21 -4.21 8.11 1.06
CA ARG A 21 -5.18 7.08 0.65
C ARG A 21 -4.65 6.30 -0.55
N GLU A 22 -4.07 7.00 -1.52
CA GLU A 22 -3.48 6.42 -2.73
C GLU A 22 -2.35 5.46 -2.38
N TYR A 23 -1.41 5.88 -1.51
CA TYR A 23 -0.32 5.01 -1.12
C TYR A 23 -0.81 3.79 -0.31
N ARG A 24 -1.84 3.97 0.53
CA ARG A 24 -2.47 2.85 1.26
C ARG A 24 -3.04 1.81 0.29
N ILE A 25 -3.81 2.25 -0.71
CA ILE A 25 -4.35 1.36 -1.75
C ILE A 25 -3.21 0.67 -2.52
N ALA A 26 -2.16 1.39 -2.88
CA ALA A 26 -0.99 0.80 -3.53
C ALA A 26 -0.34 -0.29 -2.66
N MET A 27 -0.28 -0.11 -1.34
CA MET A 27 0.22 -1.15 -0.43
C MET A 27 -0.74 -2.33 -0.34
N MET A 28 -2.06 -2.12 -0.33
CA MET A 28 -3.05 -3.20 -0.35
C MET A 28 -2.92 -4.05 -1.62
N LEU A 29 -2.86 -3.41 -2.80
CA LEU A 29 -2.63 -4.09 -4.08
C LEU A 29 -1.33 -4.89 -4.08
N LYS A 30 -0.25 -4.31 -3.51
CA LYS A 30 1.02 -5.02 -3.35
C LYS A 30 0.89 -6.26 -2.47
N VAL A 31 0.12 -6.20 -1.38
CA VAL A 31 -0.11 -7.34 -0.50
C VAL A 31 -0.89 -8.43 -1.23
N GLU A 32 -1.98 -8.09 -1.93
CA GLU A 32 -2.76 -9.04 -2.74
C GLU A 32 -1.90 -9.73 -3.82
N ALA A 33 -1.08 -8.95 -4.53
CA ALA A 33 -0.13 -9.50 -5.50
C ALA A 33 0.85 -10.48 -4.85
N THR A 34 1.47 -10.07 -3.75
CA THR A 34 2.46 -10.91 -3.04
C THR A 34 1.81 -12.16 -2.47
N LEU A 35 0.58 -12.07 -1.97
CA LEU A 35 -0.19 -13.20 -1.48
C LEU A 35 -0.40 -14.21 -2.61
N SER A 36 -0.94 -13.78 -3.75
CA SER A 36 -1.16 -14.67 -4.91
C SER A 36 0.13 -15.33 -5.41
N GLN A 37 1.26 -14.61 -5.41
CA GLN A 37 2.58 -15.17 -5.76
C GLN A 37 2.96 -16.32 -4.83
N VAL A 38 2.88 -16.10 -3.52
CA VAL A 38 3.24 -17.13 -2.52
C VAL A 38 2.26 -18.30 -2.59
N GLU A 39 0.98 -18.05 -2.83
CA GLU A 39 -0.02 -19.12 -2.99
C GLU A 39 0.27 -19.98 -4.22
N ALA A 40 0.71 -19.39 -5.33
CA ALA A 40 1.16 -20.14 -6.51
C ALA A 40 2.45 -20.93 -6.23
N GLU A 41 3.44 -20.35 -5.54
CA GLU A 41 4.66 -21.05 -5.11
C GLU A 41 4.34 -22.28 -4.23
N LEU A 42 3.26 -22.21 -3.46
CA LEU A 42 2.77 -23.31 -2.62
C LEU A 42 1.82 -24.28 -3.36
N GLY A 43 1.50 -24.01 -4.63
CA GLY A 43 0.60 -24.84 -5.45
C GLY A 43 -0.88 -24.74 -5.08
N LEU A 44 -1.29 -23.67 -4.39
CA LEU A 44 -2.69 -23.43 -3.98
C LEU A 44 -3.52 -22.83 -5.12
N ILE A 45 -2.90 -21.98 -5.94
CA ILE A 45 -3.50 -21.39 -7.14
C ILE A 45 -2.60 -21.64 -8.36
N PRO A 46 -3.12 -21.55 -9.60
CA PRO A 46 -2.28 -21.66 -10.81
C PRO A 46 -1.23 -20.55 -10.88
N GLU A 47 -0.02 -20.86 -11.36
CA GLU A 47 1.05 -19.86 -11.58
C GLU A 47 0.59 -18.71 -12.48
N GLU A 48 -0.15 -19.03 -13.55
CA GLU A 48 -0.71 -18.04 -14.47
C GLU A 48 -1.66 -17.05 -13.78
N ALA A 49 -2.39 -17.49 -12.75
CA ALA A 49 -3.26 -16.61 -11.97
C ALA A 49 -2.42 -15.58 -11.21
N ALA A 50 -1.36 -16.03 -10.52
CA ALA A 50 -0.46 -15.14 -9.79
C ALA A 50 0.26 -14.15 -10.72
N GLU A 51 0.67 -14.57 -11.91
CA GLU A 51 1.29 -13.70 -12.91
C GLU A 51 0.32 -12.58 -13.36
N ILE A 52 -0.93 -12.94 -13.70
CA ILE A 52 -1.94 -11.98 -14.14
C ILE A 52 -2.33 -11.02 -13.01
N ILE A 53 -2.54 -11.52 -11.80
CA ILE A 53 -2.87 -10.70 -10.62
C ILE A 53 -1.72 -9.72 -10.36
N SER A 54 -0.48 -10.20 -10.29
CA SER A 54 0.69 -9.37 -10.01
C SER A 54 0.91 -8.27 -11.05
N LYS A 55 0.68 -8.58 -12.33
CA LYS A 55 0.81 -7.61 -13.42
C LYS A 55 -0.20 -6.47 -13.33
N ASN A 56 -1.42 -6.76 -12.85
CA ASN A 56 -2.50 -5.79 -12.78
C ASN A 56 -2.63 -5.09 -11.43
N ALA A 57 -1.99 -5.60 -10.38
CA ALA A 57 -2.02 -5.06 -9.01
C ALA A 57 -1.17 -3.80 -8.82
N SER A 58 -1.47 -2.75 -9.58
CA SER A 58 -0.84 -1.45 -9.48
C SER A 58 -1.80 -0.31 -9.78
N LEU A 59 -1.51 0.87 -9.25
CA LEU A 59 -2.25 2.10 -9.54
C LEU A 59 -1.98 2.67 -10.93
N ASP A 60 -1.05 2.08 -11.70
CA ASP A 60 -0.86 2.39 -13.12
C ASP A 60 -1.92 1.68 -14.00
N VAL A 61 -2.59 0.66 -13.44
CA VAL A 61 -3.61 -0.15 -14.12
C VAL A 61 -5.00 0.07 -13.52
N ILE A 62 -5.09 0.29 -12.21
CA ILE A 62 -6.33 0.48 -11.48
C ILE A 62 -6.51 1.95 -11.12
N GLU A 63 -7.56 2.56 -11.67
CA GLU A 63 -7.95 3.94 -11.40
C GLU A 63 -8.51 4.09 -9.97
N LEU A 64 -8.03 5.11 -9.24
CA LEU A 64 -8.50 5.39 -7.88
C LEU A 64 -9.99 5.73 -7.82
N SER A 65 -10.50 6.45 -8.83
CA SER A 65 -11.93 6.77 -8.93
C SER A 65 -12.80 5.52 -9.04
N ARG A 66 -12.30 4.46 -9.70
CA ARG A 66 -13.04 3.19 -9.80
C ARG A 66 -13.16 2.51 -8.45
N ILE A 67 -12.12 2.57 -7.64
CA ILE A 67 -12.14 2.03 -6.26
C ILE A 67 -13.12 2.85 -5.40
N GLU A 68 -13.19 4.17 -5.60
CA GLU A 68 -14.15 5.02 -4.88
C GLU A 68 -15.61 4.68 -5.23
N GLU A 69 -15.93 4.50 -6.51
CA GLU A 69 -17.25 4.04 -6.96
C GLU A 69 -17.62 2.70 -6.32
N LEU A 70 -16.71 1.72 -6.36
CA LEU A 70 -16.93 0.41 -5.75
C LEU A 70 -17.04 0.48 -4.23
N GLU A 71 -16.32 1.37 -3.56
CA GLU A 71 -16.44 1.57 -2.10
C GLU A 71 -17.81 2.19 -1.75
N GLU A 72 -18.35 3.07 -2.60
CA GLU A 72 -19.70 3.60 -2.44
C GLU A 72 -20.77 2.52 -2.57
N GLU A 73 -20.60 1.56 -3.47
CA GLU A 73 -21.53 0.43 -3.67
C GLU A 73 -21.41 -0.62 -2.56
N THR A 74 -20.19 -1.06 -2.27
CA THR A 74 -19.92 -2.16 -1.32
C THR A 74 -20.00 -1.73 0.14
N LYS A 75 -19.80 -0.44 0.43
CA LYS A 75 -19.58 0.11 1.77
C LYS A 75 -18.43 -0.59 2.52
N HIS A 76 -17.48 -1.18 1.79
CA HIS A 76 -16.38 -1.95 2.35
C HIS A 76 -15.07 -1.73 1.56
N ASN A 77 -14.10 -1.06 2.17
CA ASN A 77 -12.87 -0.63 1.51
C ASN A 77 -12.06 -1.77 0.87
N VAL A 78 -11.83 -2.88 1.58
CA VAL A 78 -11.04 -4.01 1.03
C VAL A 78 -11.75 -4.64 -0.16
N ALA A 79 -13.04 -4.96 -0.04
CA ALA A 79 -13.84 -5.47 -1.14
C ALA A 79 -13.78 -4.57 -2.39
N ALA A 80 -13.83 -3.25 -2.22
CA ALA A 80 -13.69 -2.32 -3.35
C ALA A 80 -12.34 -2.46 -4.08
N VAL A 81 -11.24 -2.60 -3.34
CA VAL A 81 -9.91 -2.82 -3.93
C VAL A 81 -9.82 -4.18 -4.63
N VAL A 82 -10.37 -5.23 -4.01
CA VAL A 82 -10.41 -6.59 -4.58
C VAL A 82 -11.20 -6.59 -5.88
N TYR A 83 -12.42 -6.06 -5.89
CA TYR A 83 -13.26 -5.99 -7.09
C TYR A 83 -12.63 -5.16 -8.20
N ALA A 84 -11.99 -4.04 -7.86
CA ALA A 84 -11.27 -3.23 -8.85
C ALA A 84 -10.11 -4.01 -9.51
N LEU A 85 -9.44 -4.88 -8.76
CA LEU A 85 -8.39 -5.76 -9.28
C LEU A 85 -8.96 -6.94 -10.08
N GLU A 86 -10.07 -7.54 -9.62
CA GLU A 86 -10.79 -8.61 -10.33
C GLU A 86 -11.21 -8.17 -11.74
N GLU A 87 -11.73 -6.95 -11.89
CA GLU A 87 -12.10 -6.36 -13.18
C GLU A 87 -10.95 -6.35 -14.20
N LYS A 88 -9.69 -6.35 -13.74
CA LYS A 88 -8.49 -6.37 -14.58
C LYS A 88 -7.94 -7.78 -14.84
N CYS A 89 -8.38 -8.77 -14.07
CA CYS A 89 -7.81 -10.12 -14.07
C CYS A 89 -8.69 -11.18 -14.76
N GLY A 90 -9.91 -10.84 -15.17
CA GLY A 90 -10.79 -11.77 -15.89
C GLY A 90 -11.10 -13.01 -15.05
N GLU A 91 -10.98 -14.21 -15.64
CA GLU A 91 -11.26 -15.46 -14.92
C GLU A 91 -10.33 -15.73 -13.72
N TYR A 92 -9.12 -15.16 -13.75
CA TYR A 92 -8.15 -15.28 -12.66
C TYR A 92 -8.50 -14.42 -11.45
N GLY A 93 -9.45 -13.49 -11.59
CA GLY A 93 -9.90 -12.64 -10.49
C GLY A 93 -10.41 -13.44 -9.28
N ARG A 94 -10.98 -14.63 -9.50
CA ARG A 94 -11.49 -15.52 -8.44
C ARG A 94 -10.44 -15.99 -7.43
N PHE A 95 -9.16 -15.82 -7.73
CA PHE A 95 -8.03 -16.19 -6.86
C PHE A 95 -7.48 -15.00 -6.07
N ILE A 96 -7.96 -13.78 -6.32
CA ILE A 96 -7.60 -12.61 -5.51
C ILE A 96 -8.22 -12.80 -4.12
N HIS A 97 -7.49 -12.41 -3.08
CA HIS A 97 -7.93 -12.53 -1.69
C HIS A 97 -8.23 -13.98 -1.24
N PHE A 98 -7.68 -14.99 -1.93
CA PHE A 98 -7.93 -16.40 -1.61
C PHE A 98 -7.46 -16.72 -0.19
N GLY A 99 -8.36 -17.32 0.61
CA GLY A 99 -8.06 -17.69 2.00
C GLY A 99 -7.79 -16.55 2.98
N ALA A 100 -7.76 -15.29 2.52
CA ALA A 100 -7.47 -14.12 3.34
C ALA A 100 -8.74 -13.51 3.96
N THR A 101 -8.51 -12.74 5.02
CA THR A 101 -9.50 -11.82 5.58
C THR A 101 -9.07 -10.37 5.35
N SER A 102 -10.00 -9.43 5.51
CA SER A 102 -9.71 -7.99 5.42
C SER A 102 -8.50 -7.54 6.25
N ASN A 103 -8.31 -8.11 7.44
CA ASN A 103 -7.22 -7.68 8.34
C ASN A 103 -5.85 -8.17 7.87
N ASP A 104 -5.76 -9.33 7.22
CA ASP A 104 -4.50 -9.82 6.66
C ASP A 104 -3.92 -8.82 5.66
N ILE A 105 -4.80 -8.17 4.89
CA ILE A 105 -4.44 -7.13 3.92
C ILE A 105 -4.20 -5.78 4.61
N LEU A 106 -5.13 -5.32 5.46
CA LEU A 106 -5.07 -3.98 6.06
C LEU A 106 -3.90 -3.83 7.04
N ASP A 107 -3.64 -4.83 7.86
CA ASP A 107 -2.57 -4.77 8.86
C ASP A 107 -1.20 -4.86 8.18
N THR A 108 -1.06 -5.74 7.18
CA THR A 108 0.18 -5.85 6.39
C THR A 108 0.44 -4.56 5.60
N ALA A 109 -0.57 -3.98 4.95
CA ALA A 109 -0.44 -2.69 4.26
C ALA A 109 -0.03 -1.56 5.23
N THR A 110 -0.62 -1.55 6.44
CA THR A 110 -0.28 -0.58 7.49
C THR A 110 1.17 -0.78 7.99
N ALA A 111 1.60 -2.03 8.17
CA ALA A 111 2.98 -2.34 8.54
C ALA A 111 3.99 -1.88 7.46
N LEU A 112 3.64 -2.01 6.17
CA LEU A 112 4.44 -1.47 5.07
C LEU A 112 4.52 0.06 5.11
N GLN A 113 3.41 0.76 5.39
CA GLN A 113 3.41 2.22 5.58
C GLN A 113 4.32 2.63 6.75
N PHE A 114 4.23 1.95 7.90
CA PHE A 114 5.10 2.23 9.03
C PHE A 114 6.57 1.95 8.73
N LYS A 115 6.88 0.86 8.03
CA LYS A 115 8.25 0.54 7.61
C LYS A 115 8.85 1.68 6.77
N GLU A 116 8.10 2.21 5.81
CA GLU A 116 8.56 3.33 4.99
C GLU A 116 8.66 4.64 5.81
N GLY A 117 7.71 4.90 6.71
CA GLY A 117 7.77 6.05 7.61
C GLY A 117 8.97 6.02 8.54
N LEU A 118 9.30 4.85 9.10
CA LEU A 118 10.46 4.65 9.97
C LEU A 118 11.77 4.88 9.22
N LYS A 119 11.89 4.45 7.95
CA LYS A 119 13.08 4.74 7.13
C LYS A 119 13.30 6.24 6.92
N LEU A 120 12.23 7.01 6.74
CA LEU A 120 12.35 8.48 6.63
C LEU A 120 12.85 9.09 7.94
N LEU A 121 12.26 8.68 9.07
CA LEU A 121 12.67 9.16 10.39
C LEU A 121 14.12 8.79 10.71
N GLU A 122 14.52 7.55 10.42
CA GLU A 122 15.90 7.10 10.62
C GLU A 122 16.90 7.97 9.84
N THR A 123 16.59 8.28 8.59
CA THR A 123 17.43 9.15 7.75
C THR A 123 17.60 10.54 8.37
N GLN A 124 16.50 11.15 8.81
CA GLN A 124 16.50 12.48 9.43
C GLN A 124 17.24 12.51 10.76
N ILE A 125 17.10 11.45 11.58
CA ILE A 125 17.80 11.33 12.85
C ILE A 125 19.31 11.21 12.61
N ARG A 126 19.74 10.43 11.62
CA ARG A 126 21.16 10.30 11.26
C ARG A 126 21.77 11.62 10.80
N GLU A 127 21.04 12.38 10.00
CA GLU A 127 21.44 13.73 9.56
C GLU A 127 21.58 14.67 10.76
N LEU A 128 20.58 14.70 11.66
CA LEU A 128 20.63 15.50 12.88
C LEU A 128 21.83 15.12 13.76
N CYS A 129 22.09 13.82 13.98
CA CYS A 129 23.25 13.36 14.73
C CYS A 129 24.57 13.84 14.10
N THR A 130 24.65 13.86 12.77
CA THR A 130 25.84 14.32 12.05
C THR A 130 26.07 15.81 12.28
N ILE A 131 25.03 16.64 12.11
CA ILE A 131 25.08 18.09 12.36
C ILE A 131 25.51 18.39 13.80
N LEU A 132 24.93 17.69 14.78
CA LEU A 132 25.27 17.89 16.18
C LEU A 132 26.72 17.48 16.49
N ALA A 133 27.20 16.39 15.89
CA ALA A 133 28.58 15.95 16.05
C ALA A 133 29.59 16.94 15.44
N GLU A 134 29.26 17.55 14.30
CA GLU A 134 30.09 18.58 13.68
C GLU A 134 30.15 19.85 14.52
N LEU A 135 29.00 20.32 15.02
CA LEU A 135 28.95 21.48 15.92
C LEU A 135 29.78 21.23 17.19
N ALA A 136 29.66 20.05 17.79
CA ALA A 136 30.40 19.70 19.00
C ALA A 136 31.93 19.67 18.81
N ARG A 137 32.43 19.38 17.60
CA ARG A 137 33.88 19.44 17.29
C ARG A 137 34.39 20.87 17.06
N GLY A 138 33.49 21.80 16.74
CA GLY A 138 33.82 23.20 16.52
C GLY A 138 33.91 24.03 17.82
N TYR A 139 33.49 23.46 18.94
CA TYR A 139 33.69 23.98 20.30
C TYR A 139 34.84 23.24 20.99
#